data_AF-A0A8C6WK33-F1
#
_entry.id   AF-A0A8C6WK33-F1
#
_cell.length_a   1.000
_cell.length_b   1.000
_cell.length_c   1.000
_cell.angle_alpha   90.00
_cell.angle_beta   90.00
_cell.angle_gamma   90.00
#
_symmetry.space_group_name_H-M   'P 1'
#
loop_
_entity.id
_entity.type
_entity.pdbx_description
1 polymer ?
#
loop_
_entity_poly.entity_id
_entity_poly.type
_entity_poly.pdbx_seq_one_letter_code
_entity_poly.pdbx_strand_id
1 'polypeptide(L)'
;YVGNYKRTVKRIDDGHRLCNDLMNCIQERAKIEKAYAQQLTEWSKRWRQLVEKGPQYGTVERAWFGVMAEAEKVSELHQEVKNNLLNDDFEKVKNWQKDSYHKQMIGGFKETKEAEEGFRKAQKPWAKKLKELETAKKSYHMACKEEKLASMREANSKGEASVAVDHQKKLQEKVEKCKQDSQKAKDKYEKALDELNKCTPQYMENMEQMFGQCQQFEEKRLAFIREVLLDVKRHLNLTENQSYATVYRDLERIITSASPQEDLMWFNNNHGPGMHMNWPQFEVQHGN
;
A
#
# COMPACT_ATOMS: atom_id res chain seq x y z
N TYR A 1 -1.36 -1.52 -28.98
CA TYR A 1 -2.35 -0.49 -28.65
C TYR A 1 -3.66 -1.12 -28.16
N VAL A 2 -4.25 -2.08 -28.89
CA VAL A 2 -5.37 -2.89 -28.38
C VAL A 2 -4.93 -3.66 -27.13
N GLY A 3 -5.72 -3.61 -26.05
CA GLY A 3 -5.47 -4.33 -24.80
C GLY A 3 -4.49 -3.68 -23.82
N ASN A 4 -3.94 -2.49 -24.11
CA ASN A 4 -3.00 -1.82 -23.20
C ASN A 4 -3.66 -1.24 -21.93
N TYR A 5 -4.99 -1.12 -21.93
CA TYR A 5 -5.78 -0.68 -20.76
C TYR A 5 -5.67 -1.65 -19.57
N LYS A 6 -5.15 -2.87 -19.77
CA LYS A 6 -4.93 -3.87 -18.73
C LYS A 6 -4.11 -3.36 -17.54
N ARG A 7 -3.18 -2.41 -17.76
CA ARG A 7 -2.42 -1.79 -16.66
C ARG A 7 -3.33 -0.98 -15.73
N THR A 8 -4.29 -0.26 -16.29
CA THR A 8 -5.30 0.49 -15.53
C THR A 8 -6.19 -0.44 -14.73
N VAL A 9 -6.68 -1.52 -15.36
CA VAL A 9 -7.53 -2.53 -14.69
C VAL A 9 -6.76 -3.21 -13.56
N LYS A 10 -5.52 -3.65 -13.80
CA LYS A 10 -4.67 -4.27 -12.79
C LYS A 10 -4.46 -3.38 -11.56
N ARG A 11 -4.37 -2.05 -11.74
CA ARG A 11 -4.21 -1.10 -10.64
C ARG A 11 -5.35 -1.20 -9.61
N ILE A 12 -6.55 -1.61 -10.02
CA ILE A 12 -7.68 -1.83 -9.11
C ILE A 12 -7.36 -2.98 -8.14
N ASP A 13 -6.95 -4.14 -8.66
CA ASP A 13 -6.54 -5.29 -7.84
C ASP A 13 -5.33 -4.96 -6.94
N ASP A 14 -4.34 -4.25 -7.49
CA ASP A 14 -3.17 -3.79 -6.74
C ASP A 14 -3.58 -2.87 -5.57
N GLY A 15 -4.62 -2.05 -5.74
CA GLY A 15 -5.17 -1.21 -4.67
C GLY A 15 -5.71 -2.00 -3.48
N HIS A 16 -6.43 -3.11 -3.72
CA HIS A 16 -6.89 -4.00 -2.64
C HIS A 16 -5.69 -4.64 -1.92
N ARG A 17 -4.69 -5.12 -2.69
CA ARG A 17 -3.46 -5.69 -2.12
C ARG A 17 -2.72 -4.69 -1.24
N LEU A 18 -2.59 -3.44 -1.68
CA LEU A 18 -1.92 -2.39 -0.91
C LEU A 18 -2.63 -2.10 0.42
N CYS A 19 -3.96 -2.28 0.50
CA CYS A 19 -4.67 -2.19 1.78
C CYS A 19 -4.27 -3.32 2.74
N ASN A 20 -4.07 -4.55 2.24
CA ASN A 20 -3.54 -5.65 3.05
C ASN A 20 -2.11 -5.36 3.52
N ASP A 21 -1.27 -4.86 2.63
CA ASP A 21 0.12 -4.52 2.96
C ASP A 21 0.17 -3.44 4.05
N LEU A 22 -0.71 -2.42 3.98
CA LEU A 22 -0.83 -1.39 5.02
C LEU A 22 -1.34 -1.97 6.35
N MET A 23 -2.37 -2.80 6.32
CA MET A 23 -2.89 -3.47 7.52
C MET A 23 -1.82 -4.33 8.20
N ASN A 24 -1.05 -5.11 7.43
CA ASN A 24 0.06 -5.91 7.95
C ASN A 24 1.15 -5.03 8.56
N CYS A 25 1.52 -3.94 7.88
CA CYS A 25 2.50 -2.98 8.37
C CYS A 25 2.07 -2.37 9.74
N ILE A 26 0.81 -1.94 9.85
CA ILE A 26 0.24 -1.43 11.11
C ILE A 26 0.27 -2.51 12.20
N GLN A 27 -0.13 -3.74 11.86
CA GLN A 27 -0.16 -4.85 12.80
C GLN A 27 1.23 -5.22 13.32
N GLU A 28 2.24 -5.27 12.44
CA GLU A 28 3.63 -5.52 12.81
C GLU A 28 4.16 -4.42 13.73
N ARG A 29 3.88 -3.15 13.42
CA ARG A 29 4.22 -2.04 14.32
C ARG A 29 3.55 -2.18 15.69
N ALA A 30 2.27 -2.51 15.74
CA ALA A 30 1.53 -2.69 16.98
C ALA A 30 2.09 -3.85 17.84
N LYS A 31 2.66 -4.90 17.23
CA LYS A 31 3.35 -5.98 17.97
C LYS A 31 4.61 -5.47 18.67
N ILE A 32 5.35 -4.54 18.05
CA ILE A 32 6.55 -3.92 18.66
C ILE A 32 6.13 -3.11 19.90
N GLU A 33 5.09 -2.29 19.79
CA GLU A 33 4.56 -1.49 20.89
C GLU A 33 4.14 -2.39 22.08
N LYS A 34 3.42 -3.49 21.79
CA LYS A 34 3.06 -4.49 22.79
C LYS A 34 4.28 -5.09 23.49
N ALA A 35 5.30 -5.48 22.73
CA ALA A 35 6.48 -6.15 23.27
C ALA A 35 7.27 -5.22 24.20
N TYR A 36 7.41 -3.95 23.84
CA TYR A 36 8.07 -2.96 24.70
C TYR A 36 7.31 -2.77 26.02
N ALA A 37 6.00 -2.56 25.95
CA ALA A 37 5.14 -2.44 27.12
C ALA A 37 5.22 -3.68 28.05
N GLN A 38 5.19 -4.88 27.49
CA GLN A 38 5.32 -6.12 28.27
C GLN A 38 6.66 -6.19 29.02
N GLN A 39 7.77 -5.86 28.34
CA GLN A 39 9.09 -5.87 28.97
C GLN A 39 9.19 -4.84 30.11
N LEU A 40 8.58 -3.66 29.95
CA LEU A 40 8.51 -2.65 31.03
C LEU A 40 7.71 -3.17 32.24
N THR A 41 6.56 -3.80 32.02
CA THR A 41 5.74 -4.37 33.10
C THR A 41 6.46 -5.48 33.84
N GLU A 42 7.14 -6.38 33.12
CA GLU A 42 7.93 -7.47 33.71
C GLU A 42 9.12 -6.93 34.51
N TRP A 43 9.83 -5.94 33.96
CA TRP A 43 10.93 -5.27 34.65
C TRP A 43 10.46 -4.57 35.93
N SER A 44 9.37 -3.80 35.86
CA SER A 44 8.80 -3.11 37.02
C SER A 44 8.44 -4.10 38.13
N LYS A 45 7.67 -5.14 37.79
CA LYS A 45 7.23 -6.16 38.75
C LYS A 45 8.41 -6.85 39.42
N ARG A 46 9.44 -7.21 38.64
CA ARG A 46 10.66 -7.86 39.16
C ARG A 46 11.36 -6.95 40.17
N TRP A 47 11.64 -5.71 39.79
CA TRP A 47 12.42 -4.81 40.64
C TRP A 47 11.66 -4.34 41.86
N ARG A 48 10.34 -4.14 41.74
CA ARG A 48 9.50 -3.85 42.91
C ARG A 48 9.63 -4.93 43.98
N GLN A 49 9.56 -6.21 43.59
CA GLN A 49 9.74 -7.32 44.52
C GLN A 49 11.16 -7.41 45.12
N LEU A 50 12.19 -7.07 44.33
CA LEU A 50 13.57 -7.10 44.80
C LEU A 50 13.88 -5.97 45.78
N VAL A 51 13.37 -4.78 45.53
CA VAL A 51 13.54 -3.61 46.41
C VAL A 51 12.77 -3.82 47.70
N GLU A 52 11.50 -4.24 47.63
CA GLU A 52 10.63 -4.48 48.80
C GLU A 52 11.16 -5.57 49.73
N LYS A 53 11.83 -6.59 49.19
CA LYS A 53 12.49 -7.64 49.99
C LYS A 53 13.93 -7.30 50.36
N GLY A 54 14.45 -6.20 49.82
CA GLY A 54 15.81 -5.75 50.02
C GLY A 54 15.99 -5.02 51.35
N PRO A 55 17.22 -4.61 51.66
CA PRO A 55 17.51 -3.85 52.88
C PRO A 55 17.24 -2.35 52.75
N GLN A 56 16.82 -1.87 51.58
CA GLN A 56 16.50 -0.45 51.38
C GLN A 56 15.20 -0.11 52.09
N TYR A 57 15.13 1.08 52.70
CA TYR A 57 13.95 1.54 53.44
C TYR A 57 13.71 3.04 53.22
N GLY A 58 12.61 3.53 53.78
CA GLY A 58 12.37 4.97 53.96
C GLY A 58 11.97 5.71 52.70
N THR A 59 12.29 7.00 52.67
CA THR A 59 11.94 7.92 51.58
C THR A 59 12.71 7.60 50.30
N VAL A 60 13.96 7.14 50.40
CA VAL A 60 14.75 6.73 49.22
C VAL A 60 14.20 5.44 48.59
N GLU A 61 13.67 4.51 49.38
CA GLU A 61 12.96 3.32 48.86
C GLU A 61 11.74 3.72 48.02
N ARG A 62 10.93 4.65 48.55
CA ARG A 62 9.76 5.20 47.83
C ARG A 62 10.18 5.89 46.53
N ALA A 63 11.28 6.64 46.54
CA ALA A 63 11.82 7.26 45.33
C ALA A 63 12.24 6.21 44.29
N TRP A 64 12.88 5.12 44.72
CA TRP A 64 13.24 4.02 43.84
C TRP A 64 12.00 3.36 43.24
N PHE A 65 10.95 3.07 44.04
CA PHE A 65 9.67 2.59 43.53
C PHE A 65 9.02 3.55 42.53
N GLY A 66 9.30 4.85 42.61
CA GLY A 66 8.87 5.83 41.62
C GLY A 66 9.30 5.47 40.20
N VAL A 67 10.51 4.93 40.02
CA VAL A 67 11.03 4.51 38.70
C VAL A 67 10.24 3.33 38.14
N MET A 68 9.89 2.36 38.99
CA MET A 68 9.04 1.23 38.59
C MET A 68 7.62 1.68 38.22
N ALA A 69 7.07 2.64 38.97
CA ALA A 69 5.77 3.24 38.66
C ALA A 69 5.79 4.04 37.34
N GLU A 70 6.90 4.69 36.99
CA GLU A 70 7.07 5.31 35.66
C GLU A 70 6.99 4.26 34.55
N ALA A 71 7.74 3.17 34.66
CA ALA A 71 7.75 2.11 33.65
C ALA A 71 6.37 1.47 33.47
N GLU A 72 5.59 1.31 34.56
CA GLU A 72 4.19 0.86 34.50
C GLU A 72 3.32 1.83 33.69
N LYS A 73 3.40 3.15 33.97
CA LYS A 73 2.64 4.15 33.22
C LYS A 73 3.06 4.26 31.75
N VAL A 74 4.36 4.17 31.45
CA VAL A 74 4.84 4.15 30.05
C VAL A 74 4.36 2.88 29.33
N SER A 75 4.38 1.73 30.00
CA SER A 75 3.81 0.49 29.47
C SER A 75 2.33 0.67 29.08
N GLU A 76 1.52 1.27 29.94
CA GLU A 76 0.10 1.56 29.67
C GLU A 76 -0.07 2.45 28.43
N LEU A 77 0.72 3.52 28.31
CA LEU A 77 0.69 4.40 27.13
C LEU A 77 1.02 3.64 25.84
N HIS A 78 2.04 2.78 25.85
CA HIS A 78 2.39 1.97 24.68
C HIS A 78 1.34 0.88 24.38
N GLN A 79 0.63 0.35 25.39
CA GLN A 79 -0.55 -0.51 25.15
C GLN A 79 -1.69 0.28 24.49
N GLU A 80 -1.91 1.54 24.88
CA GLU A 80 -2.89 2.42 24.26
C GLU A 80 -2.55 2.67 22.78
N VAL A 81 -1.28 3.01 22.47
CA VAL A 81 -0.82 3.14 21.08
C VAL A 81 -1.12 1.86 20.29
N LYS A 82 -0.74 0.70 20.83
CA LYS A 82 -1.03 -0.60 20.21
C LYS A 82 -2.53 -0.82 19.99
N ASN A 83 -3.38 -0.40 20.93
CA ASN A 83 -4.82 -0.56 20.82
C ASN A 83 -5.39 0.37 19.75
N ASN A 84 -4.99 1.63 19.69
CA ASN A 84 -5.46 2.57 18.67
C ASN A 84 -5.04 2.12 17.27
N LEU A 85 -3.79 1.65 17.11
CA LEU A 85 -3.32 1.09 15.84
C LEU A 85 -4.17 -0.09 15.35
N LEU A 86 -4.61 -0.99 16.24
CA LEU A 86 -5.34 -2.19 15.84
C LEU A 86 -6.86 -2.01 15.79
N ASN A 87 -7.42 -1.27 16.74
CA ASN A 87 -8.87 -1.15 16.90
C ASN A 87 -9.43 -0.01 16.04
N ASP A 88 -8.61 1.02 15.77
CA ASP A 88 -9.03 2.18 14.98
C ASP A 88 -8.39 2.13 13.59
N ASP A 89 -7.07 2.26 13.48
CA ASP A 89 -6.42 2.43 12.17
C ASP A 89 -6.54 1.19 11.28
N PHE A 90 -6.22 0.01 11.84
CA PHE A 90 -6.32 -1.26 11.13
C PHE A 90 -7.77 -1.58 10.73
N GLU A 91 -8.73 -1.47 11.66
CA GLU A 91 -10.13 -1.75 11.35
C GLU A 91 -10.72 -0.71 10.39
N LYS A 92 -10.27 0.56 10.43
CA LYS A 92 -10.63 1.58 9.44
C LYS A 92 -10.20 1.17 8.03
N VAL A 93 -8.95 0.70 7.86
CA VAL A 93 -8.48 0.18 6.56
C VAL A 93 -9.27 -1.05 6.12
N LYS A 94 -9.51 -1.99 7.03
CA LYS A 94 -10.24 -3.23 6.76
C LYS A 94 -11.69 -2.97 6.33
N ASN A 95 -12.38 -2.07 7.01
CA ASN A 95 -13.76 -1.69 6.69
C ASN A 95 -13.82 -0.97 5.35
N TRP A 96 -12.93 0.02 5.12
CA TRP A 96 -12.86 0.72 3.83
C TRP A 96 -12.55 -0.24 2.67
N GLN A 97 -11.62 -1.18 2.86
CA GLN A 97 -11.30 -2.20 1.86
C GLN A 97 -12.51 -3.08 1.55
N LYS A 98 -13.23 -3.53 2.58
CA LYS A 98 -14.45 -4.34 2.42
C LYS A 98 -15.54 -3.62 1.64
N ASP A 99 -15.73 -2.33 1.89
CA ASP A 99 -16.76 -1.52 1.24
C ASP A 99 -16.36 -1.06 -0.17
N SER A 100 -15.05 -1.04 -0.46
CA SER A 100 -14.53 -0.58 -1.76
C SER A 100 -14.28 -1.71 -2.75
N TYR A 101 -14.13 -2.95 -2.29
CA TYR A 101 -13.76 -4.10 -3.12
C TYR A 101 -14.65 -5.31 -2.87
N HIS A 102 -15.46 -5.66 -3.87
CA HIS A 102 -16.48 -6.70 -3.73
C HIS A 102 -16.04 -7.98 -4.44
N LYS A 103 -15.63 -9.00 -3.66
CA LYS A 103 -15.24 -10.31 -4.21
C LYS A 103 -16.40 -11.00 -4.92
N GLN A 104 -16.10 -11.61 -6.07
CA GLN A 104 -17.07 -12.42 -6.83
C GLN A 104 -16.93 -13.91 -6.55
N MET A 105 -18.01 -14.68 -6.76
CA MET A 105 -18.03 -16.14 -6.53
C MET A 105 -16.98 -16.91 -7.35
N ILE A 106 -16.66 -16.44 -8.55
CA ILE A 106 -15.71 -17.06 -9.47
C ILE A 106 -14.27 -16.51 -9.34
N GLY A 107 -13.99 -15.76 -8.28
CA GLY A 107 -12.73 -15.06 -8.06
C GLY A 107 -12.69 -13.67 -8.70
N GLY A 108 -11.74 -12.85 -8.24
CA GLY A 108 -11.60 -11.45 -8.63
C GLY A 108 -12.59 -10.51 -7.94
N PHE A 109 -12.50 -9.23 -8.29
CA PHE A 109 -13.36 -8.16 -7.76
C PHE A 109 -14.34 -7.65 -8.81
N LYS A 110 -15.52 -7.26 -8.34
CA LYS A 110 -16.58 -6.66 -9.18
C LYS A 110 -16.06 -5.43 -9.91
N GLU A 111 -15.33 -4.57 -9.22
CA GLU A 111 -14.78 -3.30 -9.73
C GLU A 111 -13.80 -3.56 -10.88
N THR A 112 -12.91 -4.54 -10.73
CA THR A 112 -11.96 -4.96 -11.75
C THR A 112 -12.67 -5.49 -12.99
N LYS A 113 -13.71 -6.32 -12.80
CA LYS A 113 -14.50 -6.88 -13.90
C LYS A 113 -15.27 -5.80 -14.66
N GLU A 114 -15.90 -4.86 -13.95
CA GLU A 114 -16.64 -3.75 -14.55
C GLU A 114 -15.72 -2.86 -15.39
N ALA A 115 -14.52 -2.55 -14.89
CA ALA A 115 -13.51 -1.80 -15.65
C ALA A 115 -13.04 -2.56 -16.91
N GLU A 116 -12.71 -3.85 -16.79
CA GLU A 116 -12.30 -4.69 -17.93
C GLU A 116 -13.39 -4.76 -19.01
N GLU A 117 -14.64 -5.00 -18.60
CA GLU A 117 -15.77 -5.07 -19.53
C GLU A 117 -16.05 -3.72 -20.20
N GLY A 118 -15.95 -2.62 -19.44
CA GLY A 118 -16.10 -1.26 -19.95
C GLY A 118 -15.05 -0.92 -21.00
N PHE A 119 -13.76 -1.14 -20.72
CA PHE A 119 -12.69 -0.92 -21.69
C PHE A 119 -12.82 -1.82 -22.92
N ARG A 120 -13.15 -3.11 -22.72
CA ARG A 120 -13.37 -4.04 -23.83
C ARG A 120 -14.51 -3.57 -24.72
N LYS A 121 -15.61 -3.08 -24.14
CA LYS A 121 -16.77 -2.54 -24.88
C LYS A 121 -16.38 -1.28 -25.66
N ALA A 122 -15.67 -0.35 -25.03
CA ALA A 122 -15.19 0.89 -25.66
C ALA A 122 -14.24 0.62 -26.84
N GLN A 123 -13.33 -0.36 -26.69
CA GLN A 123 -12.30 -0.65 -27.69
C GLN A 123 -12.76 -1.56 -28.84
N LYS A 124 -13.79 -2.40 -28.63
CA LYS A 124 -14.22 -3.43 -29.59
C LYS A 124 -14.51 -2.90 -31.01
N PRO A 125 -15.25 -1.79 -31.21
CA PRO A 125 -15.55 -1.28 -32.56
C PRO A 125 -14.28 -0.85 -33.30
N TRP A 126 -13.41 -0.09 -32.62
CA TRP A 126 -12.15 0.41 -33.19
C TRP A 126 -11.18 -0.73 -33.49
N ALA A 127 -11.06 -1.71 -32.60
CA ALA A 127 -10.22 -2.89 -32.82
C ALA A 127 -10.68 -3.72 -34.03
N LYS A 128 -11.99 -3.82 -34.28
CA LYS A 128 -12.54 -4.48 -35.48
C LYS A 128 -12.13 -3.72 -36.75
N LYS A 129 -12.29 -2.39 -36.77
CA LYS A 129 -11.89 -1.54 -37.90
C LYS A 129 -10.39 -1.54 -38.15
N LEU A 130 -9.57 -1.57 -37.09
CA LEU A 130 -8.13 -1.71 -37.22
C LEU A 130 -7.75 -3.03 -37.89
N LYS A 131 -8.44 -4.14 -37.56
CA LYS A 131 -8.20 -5.44 -38.21
C LYS A 131 -8.59 -5.43 -39.70
N GLU A 132 -9.70 -4.77 -40.05
CA GLU A 132 -10.12 -4.56 -41.44
C GLU A 132 -9.06 -3.74 -42.22
N LEU A 133 -8.57 -2.65 -41.62
CA LEU A 133 -7.48 -1.83 -42.17
C LEU A 133 -6.21 -2.65 -42.42
N GLU A 134 -5.73 -3.41 -41.43
CA GLU A 134 -4.53 -4.24 -41.56
C GLU A 134 -4.68 -5.32 -42.62
N THR A 135 -5.89 -5.84 -42.83
CA THR A 135 -6.18 -6.80 -43.91
C THR A 135 -6.10 -6.11 -45.27
N ALA A 136 -6.76 -4.96 -45.44
CA ALA A 136 -6.75 -4.20 -46.68
C ALA A 136 -5.33 -3.71 -47.05
N LYS A 137 -4.56 -3.27 -46.05
CA LYS A 137 -3.15 -2.89 -46.19
C LYS A 137 -2.29 -4.03 -46.74
N LYS A 138 -2.44 -5.24 -46.18
CA LYS A 138 -1.73 -6.44 -46.68
C LYS A 138 -2.12 -6.77 -48.12
N SER A 139 -3.41 -6.73 -48.45
CA SER A 139 -3.89 -6.96 -49.81
C SER A 139 -3.31 -5.96 -50.80
N TYR A 140 -3.28 -4.66 -50.46
CA TYR A 140 -2.67 -3.63 -51.27
C TYR A 140 -1.17 -3.87 -51.49
N HIS A 141 -0.41 -4.14 -50.43
CA HIS A 141 1.03 -4.43 -50.56
C HIS A 141 1.31 -5.67 -51.42
N MET A 142 0.47 -6.72 -51.34
CA MET A 142 0.59 -7.89 -52.21
C MET A 142 0.31 -7.54 -53.67
N ALA A 143 -0.75 -6.78 -53.94
CA ALA A 143 -1.08 -6.35 -55.30
C ALA A 143 0.03 -5.48 -55.92
N CYS A 144 0.62 -4.55 -55.16
CA CYS A 144 1.78 -3.78 -55.62
C CYS A 144 3.00 -4.66 -55.93
N LYS A 145 3.23 -5.71 -55.14
CA LYS A 145 4.32 -6.66 -55.38
C LYS A 145 4.08 -7.45 -56.67
N GLU A 146 2.85 -7.90 -56.91
CA GLU A 146 2.47 -8.62 -58.14
C GLU A 146 2.56 -7.72 -59.37
N GLU A 147 2.09 -6.47 -59.27
CA GLU A 147 2.22 -5.46 -60.32
C GLU A 147 3.68 -5.20 -60.69
N LYS A 148 4.56 -5.05 -59.68
CA LYS A 148 5.99 -4.89 -59.91
C LYS A 148 6.60 -6.12 -60.58
N LEU A 149 6.22 -7.33 -60.16
CA LEU A 149 6.68 -8.58 -60.76
C LEU A 149 6.20 -8.75 -62.21
N ALA A 150 4.95 -8.40 -62.50
CA ALA A 150 4.39 -8.43 -63.85
C ALA A 150 5.11 -7.42 -64.76
N SER A 151 5.35 -6.20 -64.26
CA SER A 151 6.05 -5.14 -64.99
C SER A 151 7.50 -5.52 -65.30
N MET A 152 8.23 -6.11 -64.35
CA MET A 152 9.59 -6.61 -64.59
C MET A 152 9.62 -7.75 -65.62
N ARG A 153 8.66 -8.67 -65.60
CA ARG A 153 8.58 -9.76 -66.59
C ARG A 153 8.27 -9.25 -67.99
N GLU A 154 7.39 -8.26 -68.12
CA GLU A 154 7.05 -7.62 -69.40
C GLU A 154 8.22 -6.80 -69.96
N ALA A 155 8.99 -6.13 -69.09
CA ALA A 155 10.21 -5.42 -69.48
C ALA A 155 11.32 -6.39 -69.94
N ASN A 156 11.51 -7.50 -69.22
CA ASN A 156 12.54 -8.49 -69.56
C ASN A 156 12.23 -9.22 -70.87
N SER A 157 10.97 -9.52 -71.19
CA SER A 157 10.62 -10.20 -72.46
C SER A 157 10.88 -9.32 -73.69
N LYS A 158 10.82 -7.98 -73.56
CA LYS A 158 11.16 -7.05 -74.65
C LYS A 158 12.65 -7.09 -75.03
N GLY A 159 13.52 -7.62 -74.16
CA GLY A 159 14.95 -7.77 -74.41
C GLY A 159 15.34 -9.07 -75.13
N GLU A 160 14.42 -10.01 -75.33
CA GLU A 160 14.68 -11.30 -75.98
C GLU A 160 14.34 -11.26 -77.48
N ALA A 161 15.27 -11.70 -78.35
CA ALA A 161 15.18 -11.56 -79.80
C ALA A 161 14.12 -12.46 -80.51
N SER A 162 13.33 -13.24 -79.76
CA SER A 162 12.46 -14.30 -80.28
C SER A 162 11.10 -14.41 -79.55
N VAL A 163 10.51 -13.30 -79.10
CA VAL A 163 9.21 -13.36 -78.42
C VAL A 163 8.06 -13.21 -79.42
N ALA A 164 7.17 -14.21 -79.48
CA ALA A 164 5.96 -14.16 -80.31
C ALA A 164 5.06 -12.99 -79.89
N VAL A 165 4.47 -12.29 -80.86
CA VAL A 165 3.59 -11.13 -80.65
C VAL A 165 2.45 -11.43 -79.67
N ASP A 166 1.86 -12.62 -79.76
CA ASP A 166 0.81 -13.08 -78.85
C ASP A 166 1.29 -13.25 -77.40
N HIS A 167 2.55 -13.63 -77.19
CA HIS A 167 3.12 -13.74 -75.85
C HIS A 167 3.36 -12.35 -75.23
N GLN A 168 3.85 -11.41 -76.04
CA GLN A 168 4.04 -10.02 -75.60
C GLN A 168 2.71 -9.36 -75.23
N LYS A 169 1.65 -9.59 -76.03
CA LYS A 169 0.31 -9.08 -75.74
C LYS A 169 -0.25 -9.63 -74.43
N LYS A 170 -0.08 -10.93 -74.17
CA LYS A 170 -0.49 -11.54 -72.88
C LYS A 170 0.24 -10.95 -71.67
N LEU A 171 1.52 -10.61 -71.80
CA LEU A 171 2.28 -9.97 -70.72
C LEU A 171 1.78 -8.55 -70.45
N GLN A 172 1.45 -7.78 -71.49
CA GLN A 172 0.84 -6.45 -71.36
C GLN A 172 -0.54 -6.50 -70.69
N GLU A 173 -1.41 -7.41 -71.13
CA GLU A 173 -2.73 -7.63 -70.50
C GLU A 173 -2.59 -8.00 -69.01
N LYS A 174 -1.57 -8.79 -68.66
CA LYS A 174 -1.28 -9.15 -67.27
C LYS A 174 -0.81 -7.95 -66.43
N VAL A 175 0.05 -7.10 -66.98
CA VAL A 175 0.48 -5.85 -66.30
C VAL A 175 -0.72 -4.95 -66.05
N GLU A 176 -1.56 -4.73 -67.06
CA GLU A 176 -2.75 -3.88 -66.95
C GLU A 176 -3.74 -4.42 -65.91
N LYS A 177 -3.95 -5.73 -65.88
CA LYS A 177 -4.75 -6.38 -64.84
C LYS A 177 -4.17 -6.15 -63.44
N CYS A 178 -2.86 -6.36 -63.25
CA CYS A 178 -2.22 -6.14 -61.96
C CYS A 178 -2.29 -4.66 -61.52
N LYS A 179 -2.20 -3.69 -62.44
CA LYS A 179 -2.41 -2.26 -62.14
C LYS A 179 -3.84 -1.99 -61.65
N GLN A 180 -4.85 -2.54 -62.32
CA GLN A 180 -6.25 -2.39 -61.91
C GLN A 180 -6.50 -3.04 -60.54
N ASP A 181 -5.92 -4.21 -60.28
CA ASP A 181 -6.05 -4.91 -59.00
C ASP A 181 -5.34 -4.14 -57.86
N SER A 182 -4.17 -3.57 -58.14
CA SER A 182 -3.42 -2.67 -57.24
C SER A 182 -4.22 -1.41 -56.89
N GLN A 183 -4.82 -0.75 -57.89
CA GLN A 183 -5.68 0.41 -57.66
C GLN A 183 -6.94 0.06 -56.85
N LYS A 184 -7.63 -1.04 -57.19
CA LYS A 184 -8.79 -1.51 -56.40
C LYS A 184 -8.43 -1.84 -54.96
N ALA A 185 -7.25 -2.42 -54.73
CA ALA A 185 -6.76 -2.72 -53.39
C ALA A 185 -6.41 -1.43 -52.62
N LYS A 186 -5.86 -0.43 -53.31
CA LYS A 186 -5.61 0.92 -52.77
C LYS A 186 -6.89 1.59 -52.31
N ASP A 187 -7.91 1.65 -53.17
CA ASP A 187 -9.20 2.28 -52.85
C ASP A 187 -9.86 1.62 -51.62
N LYS A 188 -9.78 0.29 -51.51
CA LYS A 188 -10.25 -0.46 -50.34
C LYS A 188 -9.45 -0.12 -49.08
N TYR A 189 -8.13 0.03 -49.18
CA TYR A 189 -7.28 0.39 -48.07
C TYR A 189 -7.55 1.83 -47.59
N GLU A 190 -7.66 2.78 -48.51
CA GLU A 190 -8.00 4.19 -48.21
C GLU A 190 -9.38 4.30 -47.56
N LYS A 191 -10.38 3.55 -48.07
CA LYS A 191 -11.70 3.49 -47.44
C LYS A 191 -11.67 2.92 -46.02
N ALA A 192 -10.93 1.83 -45.81
CA ALA A 192 -10.78 1.26 -44.46
C ALA A 192 -10.08 2.22 -43.50
N LEU A 193 -9.14 3.03 -44.01
CA LEU A 193 -8.44 4.06 -43.23
C LEU A 193 -9.38 5.19 -42.85
N ASP A 194 -10.18 5.69 -43.79
CA ASP A 194 -11.20 6.71 -43.55
C ASP A 194 -12.25 6.24 -42.51
N GLU A 195 -12.74 5.01 -42.62
CA GLU A 195 -13.67 4.43 -41.65
C GLU A 195 -13.06 4.28 -40.24
N LEU A 196 -11.77 3.94 -40.14
CA LEU A 196 -11.07 3.90 -38.85
C LEU A 196 -10.93 5.31 -38.26
N ASN A 197 -10.56 6.29 -39.08
CA ASN A 197 -10.41 7.68 -38.64
C ASN A 197 -11.74 8.24 -38.14
N LYS A 198 -12.85 7.96 -38.85
CA LYS A 198 -14.20 8.38 -38.44
C LYS A 198 -14.64 7.82 -37.10
N CYS A 199 -14.24 6.60 -36.74
CA CYS A 199 -14.61 6.00 -35.45
C CYS A 199 -13.61 6.27 -34.32
N THR A 200 -12.45 6.89 -34.62
CA THR A 200 -11.39 7.16 -33.64
C THR A 200 -11.80 8.18 -32.55
N PRO A 201 -12.49 9.30 -32.86
CA PRO A 201 -12.94 10.25 -31.83
C PRO A 201 -13.83 9.59 -30.76
N GLN A 202 -14.85 8.84 -31.19
CA GLN A 202 -15.75 8.13 -30.27
C GLN A 202 -15.02 7.06 -29.45
N TYR A 203 -14.05 6.38 -30.08
CA TYR A 203 -13.19 5.43 -29.36
C TYR A 203 -12.39 6.13 -28.26
N MET A 204 -11.76 7.26 -28.56
CA MET A 204 -10.99 8.03 -27.58
C MET A 204 -11.88 8.51 -26.43
N GLU A 205 -13.02 9.12 -26.73
CA GLU A 205 -13.98 9.59 -25.73
C GLU A 205 -14.42 8.46 -24.79
N ASN A 206 -14.81 7.31 -25.34
CA ASN A 206 -15.25 6.17 -24.53
C ASN A 206 -14.11 5.59 -23.67
N MET A 207 -12.89 5.54 -24.21
CA MET A 207 -11.71 5.08 -23.44
C MET A 207 -11.33 6.06 -22.34
N GLU A 208 -11.41 7.37 -22.60
CA GLU A 208 -11.17 8.44 -21.62
C GLU A 208 -12.22 8.43 -20.52
N GLN A 209 -13.49 8.22 -20.85
CA GLN A 209 -14.56 8.07 -19.85
C GLN A 209 -14.28 6.90 -18.90
N MET A 210 -13.94 5.72 -19.45
CA MET A 210 -13.60 4.55 -18.63
C MET A 210 -12.34 4.78 -17.79
N PHE A 211 -11.33 5.45 -18.35
CA PHE A 211 -10.12 5.81 -17.62
C PHE A 211 -10.40 6.81 -16.49
N GLY A 212 -11.24 7.81 -16.74
CA GLY A 212 -11.67 8.80 -15.74
C GLY A 212 -12.36 8.15 -14.54
N GLN A 213 -13.22 7.16 -14.75
CA GLN A 213 -13.82 6.39 -13.66
C GLN A 213 -12.76 5.64 -12.83
N CYS A 214 -11.78 5.02 -13.50
CA CYS A 214 -10.67 4.34 -12.82
C CYS A 214 -9.75 5.31 -12.07
N GLN A 215 -9.63 6.56 -12.54
CA GLN A 215 -8.89 7.62 -11.86
C GLN A 215 -9.62 8.09 -10.60
N GLN A 216 -10.93 8.31 -10.66
CA GLN A 216 -11.73 8.70 -9.50
C GLN A 216 -11.74 7.61 -8.42
N PHE A 217 -11.77 6.33 -8.81
CA PHE A 217 -11.66 5.23 -7.87
C PHE A 217 -10.30 5.22 -7.14
N GLU A 218 -9.21 5.41 -7.90
CA GLU A 218 -7.87 5.48 -7.32
C GLU A 218 -7.65 6.73 -6.45
N GLU A 219 -8.22 7.87 -6.83
CA GLU A 219 -8.17 9.11 -6.05
C GLU A 219 -8.76 8.91 -4.65
N LYS A 220 -9.91 8.23 -4.54
CA LYS A 220 -10.52 7.89 -3.24
C LYS A 220 -9.57 7.07 -2.38
N ARG A 221 -8.90 6.07 -2.96
CA ARG A 221 -7.92 5.23 -2.25
C ARG A 221 -6.73 6.05 -1.77
N LEU A 222 -6.18 6.91 -2.62
CA LEU A 222 -5.01 7.74 -2.30
C LEU A 222 -5.34 8.75 -1.19
N ALA A 223 -6.49 9.42 -1.27
CA ALA A 223 -6.96 10.34 -0.24
C ALA A 223 -7.18 9.61 1.10
N PHE A 224 -7.83 8.45 1.06
CA PHE A 224 -8.05 7.61 2.24
C PHE A 224 -6.74 7.16 2.89
N ILE A 225 -5.77 6.67 2.12
CA ILE A 225 -4.47 6.25 2.66
C ILE A 225 -3.76 7.45 3.31
N ARG A 226 -3.81 8.63 2.70
CA ARG A 226 -3.23 9.84 3.29
C ARG A 226 -3.87 10.15 4.65
N GLU A 227 -5.18 10.01 4.77
CA GLU A 227 -5.89 10.21 6.04
C GLU A 227 -5.47 9.19 7.10
N VAL A 228 -5.46 7.89 6.76
CA VAL A 228 -5.04 6.83 7.69
C VAL A 228 -3.59 7.04 8.15
N LEU A 229 -2.68 7.43 7.26
CA LEU A 229 -1.29 7.69 7.64
C LEU A 229 -1.15 8.87 8.62
N LEU A 230 -2.03 9.86 8.54
CA LEU A 230 -2.07 10.96 9.51
C LEU A 230 -2.64 10.49 10.86
N ASP A 231 -3.65 9.64 10.85
CA ASP A 231 -4.22 9.05 12.07
C ASP A 231 -3.20 8.16 12.79
N VAL A 232 -2.52 7.27 12.06
CA VAL A 232 -1.39 6.47 12.57
C VAL A 232 -0.32 7.37 13.18
N LYS A 233 0.08 8.47 12.50
CA LYS A 233 1.07 9.41 13.05
C LYS A 233 0.61 10.02 14.38
N ARG A 234 -0.68 10.36 14.52
CA ARG A 234 -1.24 10.91 15.76
C ARG A 234 -1.19 9.87 16.87
N HIS A 235 -1.65 8.65 16.61
CA HIS A 235 -1.65 7.57 17.60
C HIS A 235 -0.23 7.18 18.05
N LEU A 236 0.76 7.28 17.16
CA LEU A 236 2.16 7.00 17.51
C LEU A 236 2.82 8.12 18.33
N ASN A 237 2.32 9.36 18.27
CA ASN A 237 3.02 10.50 18.82
C ASN A 237 2.67 10.75 20.29
N LEU A 238 3.40 10.10 21.20
CA LEU A 238 3.24 10.30 22.64
C LEU A 238 3.52 11.73 23.12
N THR A 239 4.26 12.55 22.36
CA THR A 239 4.51 13.96 22.74
C THR A 239 3.26 14.84 22.66
N GLU A 240 2.25 14.42 21.88
CA GLU A 240 0.94 15.08 21.83
C GLU A 240 0.04 14.64 23.00
N ASN A 241 0.42 13.59 23.73
CA ASN A 241 -0.31 13.11 24.90
C ASN A 241 0.22 13.77 26.18
N GLN A 242 -0.58 14.64 26.80
CA GLN A 242 -0.20 15.34 28.04
C GLN A 242 0.11 14.38 29.21
N SER A 243 -0.43 13.16 29.18
CA SER A 243 -0.13 12.12 30.16
C SER A 243 1.34 11.75 30.14
N TYR A 244 1.99 11.69 28.96
CA TYR A 244 3.41 11.32 28.85
C TYR A 244 4.33 12.29 29.59
N ALA A 245 4.13 13.59 29.42
CA ALA A 245 4.89 14.60 30.17
C ALA A 245 4.60 14.55 31.69
N THR A 246 3.37 14.19 32.07
CA THR A 246 2.96 14.08 33.48
C THR A 246 3.68 12.93 34.18
N VAL A 247 3.89 11.81 33.50
CA VAL A 247 4.62 10.65 34.04
C VAL A 247 5.99 11.07 34.60
N TYR A 248 6.78 11.80 33.80
CA TYR A 248 8.12 12.21 34.20
C TYR A 248 8.13 13.33 35.25
N ARG A 249 7.16 14.25 35.22
CA ARG A 249 6.99 15.25 36.29
C ARG A 249 6.65 14.60 37.64
N ASP A 250 5.78 13.60 37.63
CA ASP A 250 5.45 12.84 38.85
C ASP A 250 6.67 12.10 39.38
N LEU A 251 7.45 11.47 38.49
CA LEU A 251 8.69 10.79 38.85
C LEU A 251 9.69 11.76 39.50
N GLU A 252 9.94 12.91 38.87
CA GLU A 252 10.83 13.95 39.40
C GLU A 252 10.38 14.41 40.79
N ARG A 253 9.07 14.67 40.97
CA ARG A 253 8.52 15.04 42.28
C ARG A 253 8.75 13.96 43.34
N ILE A 254 8.54 12.69 42.99
CA ILE A 254 8.73 11.56 43.92
C ILE A 254 10.21 11.47 44.32
N ILE A 255 11.13 11.56 43.37
CA ILE A 255 12.57 11.48 43.64
C ILE A 255 13.04 12.66 44.50
N THR A 256 12.64 13.88 44.15
CA THR A 256 13.03 15.10 44.87
C THR A 256 12.42 15.19 46.27
N SER A 257 11.34 14.45 46.54
CA SER A 257 10.74 14.33 47.88
C SER A 257 11.53 13.43 48.84
N ALA A 258 12.51 12.66 48.34
CA ALA A 258 13.33 11.81 49.21
C ALA A 258 14.21 12.63 50.13
N SER A 259 14.23 12.27 51.42
CA SER A 259 14.99 12.94 52.46
C SER A 259 15.95 11.97 53.15
N PRO A 260 17.26 12.02 52.83
CA PRO A 260 18.27 11.25 53.55
C PRO A 260 18.27 11.56 55.05
N GLN A 261 17.95 12.79 55.45
CA GLN A 261 17.90 13.19 56.86
C GLN A 261 16.74 12.51 57.61
N GLU A 262 15.57 12.41 56.99
CA GLU A 262 14.43 11.66 57.55
C GLU A 262 14.78 10.18 57.72
N ASP A 263 15.40 9.57 56.70
CA ASP A 263 15.77 8.16 56.72
C ASP A 263 16.84 7.86 57.80
N LEU A 264 17.87 8.71 57.92
CA LEU A 264 18.89 8.61 58.96
C LEU A 264 18.31 8.79 60.37
N MET A 265 17.40 9.74 60.55
CA MET A 265 16.73 9.97 61.83
C MET A 265 15.87 8.76 62.22
N TRP A 266 15.11 8.21 61.28
CA TRP A 266 14.33 6.99 61.49
C TRP A 266 15.24 5.83 61.91
N PHE A 267 16.36 5.61 61.22
CA PHE A 267 17.27 4.52 61.55
C PHE A 267 17.91 4.69 62.94
N ASN A 268 18.37 5.90 63.27
CA ASN A 268 18.94 6.20 64.59
C ASN A 268 17.96 5.88 65.73
N ASN A 269 16.67 6.20 65.55
CA ASN A 269 15.65 6.00 66.58
C ASN A 269 15.21 4.54 66.74
N ASN A 270 15.28 3.75 65.67
CA ASN A 270 14.80 2.36 65.66
C ASN A 270 15.91 1.31 65.80
N HIS A 271 17.14 1.65 65.42
CA HIS A 271 18.28 0.72 65.35
C HIS A 271 19.60 1.32 65.86
N GLY A 272 19.59 2.55 66.37
CA GLY A 272 20.78 3.26 66.82
C GLY A 272 20.68 3.79 68.25
N PRO A 273 21.54 4.75 68.63
CA PRO A 273 21.56 5.36 69.96
C PRO A 273 20.24 6.02 70.41
N GLY A 274 19.30 6.28 69.50
CA GLY A 274 17.98 6.81 69.84
C GLY A 274 17.01 5.77 70.40
N MET A 275 17.34 4.48 70.37
CA MET A 275 16.51 3.43 70.96
C MET A 275 16.41 3.58 72.48
N HIS A 276 15.24 3.25 73.01
CA HIS A 276 15.04 3.21 74.46
C HIS A 276 15.89 2.11 75.10
N MET A 277 16.64 2.45 76.15
CA MET A 277 17.46 1.52 76.92
C MET A 277 17.05 1.56 78.39
N ASN A 278 16.69 0.39 78.93
CA ASN A 278 16.55 0.20 80.37
C ASN A 278 17.94 0.01 80.96
N TRP A 279 18.56 1.12 81.38
CA TRP A 279 19.84 1.06 82.05
C TRP A 279 19.73 0.28 83.37
N PRO A 280 20.75 -0.50 83.75
CA PRO A 280 20.73 -1.26 84.99
C PRO A 280 20.40 -0.36 86.20
N GLN A 281 19.42 -0.78 86.99
CA GLN A 281 19.05 -0.17 88.26
C GLN A 281 19.13 -1.21 89.38
N PHE A 282 19.07 -0.76 90.63
CA PHE A 282 19.04 -1.66 91.77
C PHE A 282 17.73 -2.47 91.76
N GLU A 283 17.83 -3.80 91.79
CA GLU A 283 16.69 -4.72 91.79
C GLU A 283 16.63 -5.49 93.13
N VAL A 284 15.42 -5.61 93.71
CA VAL A 284 15.18 -6.37 94.94
C VAL A 284 14.46 -7.66 94.59
N GLN A 285 15.01 -8.79 95.05
CA GLN A 285 14.37 -10.08 94.88
C GLN A 285 13.24 -10.23 95.91
N HIS A 286 11.99 -10.23 95.45
CA HIS A 286 10.87 -10.62 96.30
C HIS A 286 10.81 -12.16 96.38
N GLY A 287 10.98 -12.71 97.59
CA GLY A 287 10.83 -14.14 97.84
C GLY A 287 9.36 -14.55 97.80
N ASN A 288 9.05 -15.66 97.12
CA ASN A 288 7.75 -16.32 97.17
C ASN A 288 7.57 -17.07 98.50
#